data_AF-A0A962IC78-F1
#
_entry.id   AF-A0A962IC78-F1
#
_cell.length_a   1.000
_cell.length_b   1.000
_cell.length_c   1.000
_cell.angle_alpha   90.00
_cell.angle_beta   90.00
_cell.angle_gamma   90.00
#
_symmetry.space_group_name_H-M   'P 1'
#
loop_
_entity.id
_entity.type
_entity.pdbx_description
1 polymer ?
#
loop_
_entity_poly.entity_id
_entity_poly.type
_entity_poly.pdbx_seq_one_letter_code
_entity_poly.pdbx_strand_id
1 'polypeptide(L)'
;MYRQRPEPVGSVLRCATGSKRSDSAAVPTNPSPSGSKAGRSQPACIKDTQVQLQYDQRWIEELPGDPERHVHPRQVHGALWSPVMPTPVAAPRLLAWSSTLRTLLRLDDLDDPTGSLGLFAGNRLLPGWRPWSSNYGGHQFGHWAGQLGDGRAISLVEGIASDGQRLELQLKGAGPTPYSRRADGRAVLRSSLREFICSEAMHHLGVPTTRALCLVATGESVERDMFYDGRPQLEPGAIVCRAAPSFIRFGHFELPASRGDVALLTQLVDFCIDRDFPHLRGQPDARERWFGEVCERTAELVAHWLRVGFVHGVMNTDNLSILGLTIDYGPYGWLEQTDPDWTPNTTDFEGRRYCFGRQPQIALWNLTQLAGALLDTVLDREALQAGLARYQSCFAQAQQRHNLAKLGLRSDETGLSRRWWALLQAAALDYTLAHRWLMAPVEQIDIDALAAISYDPAALQRQR
;
A
#
# COMPACT_ATOMS: atom_id res chain seq x y z
N MET A 1 31.26 34.58 -16.97
CA MET A 1 32.33 34.64 -15.96
C MET A 1 32.35 33.32 -15.21
N TYR A 2 33.27 32.44 -15.59
CA TYR A 2 33.57 31.21 -14.87
C TYR A 2 34.32 31.54 -13.57
N ARG A 3 33.89 30.99 -12.43
CA ARG A 3 34.74 30.83 -11.25
C ARG A 3 34.73 29.36 -10.83
N GLN A 4 35.86 28.72 -11.08
CA GLN A 4 36.33 27.48 -10.46
C GLN A 4 36.61 27.74 -8.96
N ARG A 5 36.36 26.83 -8.00
CA ARG A 5 37.17 25.71 -7.46
C ARG A 5 36.73 25.52 -5.98
N PRO A 6 37.17 24.52 -5.16
CA PRO A 6 37.98 23.32 -5.44
C PRO A 6 37.44 22.00 -4.79
N GLU A 7 38.18 20.91 -5.05
CA GLU A 7 38.01 19.51 -4.59
C GLU A 7 38.03 19.27 -3.06
N PRO A 8 37.52 18.12 -2.58
CA PRO A 8 37.75 17.64 -1.23
C PRO A 8 38.93 16.65 -1.13
N VAL A 9 39.75 16.89 -0.10
CA VAL A 9 40.89 16.07 0.34
C VAL A 9 40.39 14.76 0.97
N GLY A 10 41.00 13.64 0.58
CA GLY A 10 40.72 12.31 1.10
C GLY A 10 41.18 12.09 2.54
N SER A 11 40.52 11.16 3.24
CA SER A 11 41.08 10.51 4.41
C SER A 11 40.88 9.00 4.30
N VAL A 12 42.01 8.30 4.46
CA VAL A 12 42.19 6.86 4.33
C VAL A 12 42.05 6.24 5.72
N LEU A 13 41.07 5.36 5.92
CA LEU A 13 40.97 4.53 7.12
C LEU A 13 41.52 3.14 6.81
N ARG A 14 42.67 2.83 7.43
CA ARG A 14 43.35 1.53 7.37
C ARG A 14 42.61 0.50 8.24
N CYS A 15 42.20 -0.62 7.65
CA CYS A 15 41.82 -1.83 8.38
C CYS A 15 43.08 -2.59 8.83
N ALA A 16 43.16 -2.88 10.12
CA ALA A 16 44.17 -3.77 10.70
C ALA A 16 43.64 -5.21 10.72
N THR A 17 44.43 -6.13 10.18
CA THR A 17 44.23 -7.59 10.20
C THR A 17 44.69 -8.18 11.53
N GLY A 18 43.83 -8.99 12.17
CA GLY A 18 44.13 -9.73 13.40
C GLY A 18 43.89 -11.23 13.25
N SER A 19 44.91 -12.01 13.64
CA SER A 19 45.16 -13.44 13.49
C SER A 19 44.22 -14.42 14.21
N LYS A 20 44.18 -15.66 13.68
CA LYS A 20 43.58 -16.92 14.15
C LYS A 20 44.09 -17.42 15.51
N ARG A 21 43.25 -18.24 16.19
CA ARG A 21 43.51 -19.48 17.01
C ARG A 21 42.14 -20.05 17.46
N SER A 22 41.67 -21.22 16.97
CA SER A 22 41.90 -22.63 17.37
C SER A 22 41.11 -23.14 18.59
N ASP A 23 40.23 -24.12 18.30
CA ASP A 23 39.76 -25.30 19.05
C ASP A 23 39.04 -25.20 20.41
N SER A 24 37.79 -25.67 20.46
CA SER A 24 37.41 -26.98 21.05
C SER A 24 35.88 -27.15 21.17
N ALA A 25 35.44 -28.41 21.07
CA ALA A 25 34.05 -28.84 21.04
C ALA A 25 33.38 -28.88 22.42
N ALA A 26 32.11 -28.47 22.49
CA ALA A 26 31.17 -28.86 23.55
C ALA A 26 29.73 -28.81 23.03
N VAL A 27 28.97 -29.87 23.31
CA VAL A 27 27.53 -30.05 23.03
C VAL A 27 26.71 -29.12 23.94
N PRO A 28 25.62 -28.48 23.48
CA PRO A 28 24.68 -27.87 24.40
C PRO A 28 23.30 -28.55 24.39
N THR A 29 22.88 -28.94 25.59
CA THR A 29 21.51 -29.21 26.02
C THR A 29 20.66 -27.92 25.99
N ASN A 30 19.38 -28.05 25.63
CA ASN A 30 18.37 -26.97 25.61
C ASN A 30 18.27 -26.19 26.94
N PRO A 31 18.08 -24.85 26.88
CA PRO A 31 17.40 -24.12 27.94
C PRO A 31 16.09 -23.47 27.45
N SER A 32 15.12 -23.46 28.37
CA SER A 32 13.82 -22.78 28.33
C SER A 32 13.93 -21.26 28.07
N PRO A 33 12.87 -20.58 27.62
CA PRO A 33 12.96 -19.22 27.11
C PRO A 33 12.94 -18.19 28.25
N SER A 34 14.12 -17.66 28.59
CA SER A 34 14.26 -16.39 29.30
C SER A 34 14.49 -15.27 28.28
N GLY A 35 13.69 -14.21 28.35
CA GLY A 35 13.68 -13.10 27.38
C GLY A 35 15.07 -12.51 27.11
N SER A 36 15.58 -12.74 25.90
CA SER A 36 16.70 -11.98 25.35
C SER A 36 16.14 -10.84 24.51
N LYS A 37 16.48 -9.59 24.85
CA LYS A 37 16.42 -8.48 23.90
C LYS A 37 17.36 -8.84 22.74
N ALA A 38 16.80 -9.30 21.63
CA ALA A 38 17.56 -9.54 20.42
C ALA A 38 18.22 -8.22 20.00
N GLY A 39 19.56 -8.21 19.89
CA GLY A 39 20.28 -7.10 19.29
C GLY A 39 19.81 -6.93 17.86
N ARG A 40 19.35 -5.72 17.50
CA ARG A 40 18.87 -5.41 16.15
C ARG A 40 19.95 -5.74 15.11
N SER A 41 19.57 -6.43 14.04
CA SER A 41 20.46 -6.63 12.88
C SER A 41 20.82 -5.25 12.31
N GLN A 42 22.11 -5.00 12.07
CA GLN A 42 22.53 -3.82 11.34
C GLN A 42 22.16 -3.99 9.85
N PRO A 43 21.75 -2.92 9.14
CA PRO A 43 21.46 -3.00 7.71
C PRO A 43 22.61 -3.63 6.95
N ALA A 44 22.32 -4.68 6.19
CA ALA A 44 23.28 -5.32 5.31
C ALA A 44 23.46 -4.46 4.06
N CYS A 45 24.69 -4.38 3.57
CA CYS A 45 24.99 -3.80 2.27
C CYS A 45 25.48 -4.91 1.37
N ILE A 46 24.74 -5.19 0.29
CA ILE A 46 25.23 -6.03 -0.78
C ILE A 46 25.65 -5.12 -1.93
N LYS A 47 26.91 -5.29 -2.32
CA LYS A 47 27.44 -4.79 -3.57
C LYS A 47 27.52 -5.98 -4.50
N ASP A 48 26.49 -6.16 -5.32
CA ASP A 48 26.69 -6.85 -6.58
C ASP A 48 27.26 -5.82 -7.57
N THR A 49 28.06 -6.25 -8.52
CA THR A 49 28.58 -5.42 -9.63
C THR A 49 27.51 -4.60 -10.36
N GLN A 50 26.23 -4.93 -10.16
CA GLN A 50 25.11 -4.33 -10.88
C GLN A 50 24.09 -3.62 -9.98
N VAL A 51 23.91 -3.95 -8.69
CA VAL A 51 22.91 -3.29 -7.81
C VAL A 51 23.53 -2.95 -6.45
N GLN A 52 23.36 -1.69 -6.03
CA GLN A 52 23.73 -1.22 -4.69
C GLN A 52 22.48 -0.84 -3.90
N LEU A 53 21.88 -1.82 -3.23
CA LEU A 53 20.75 -1.60 -2.32
C LEU A 53 21.18 -1.93 -0.89
N GLN A 54 21.11 -0.93 -0.01
CA GLN A 54 21.14 -1.20 1.44
C GLN A 54 19.82 -1.84 1.82
N TYR A 55 19.84 -2.86 2.67
CA TYR A 55 18.60 -3.52 3.08
C TYR A 55 18.73 -4.16 4.46
N ASP A 56 17.58 -4.42 5.06
CA ASP A 56 17.45 -5.47 6.07
C ASP A 56 16.16 -6.24 5.76
N GLN A 57 15.76 -7.17 6.64
CA GLN A 57 14.54 -7.94 6.45
C GLN A 57 13.86 -8.20 7.81
N ARG A 58 13.63 -7.12 8.57
CA ARG A 58 12.97 -7.15 9.89
C ARG A 58 11.69 -7.98 9.91
N TRP A 59 10.85 -7.91 8.86
CA TRP A 59 9.60 -8.68 8.79
C TRP A 59 9.82 -10.18 8.99
N ILE A 60 10.80 -10.77 8.29
CA ILE A 60 11.08 -12.21 8.36
C ILE A 60 12.09 -12.56 9.45
N GLU A 61 12.82 -11.57 10.00
CA GLU A 61 13.80 -11.76 11.07
C GLU A 61 13.15 -11.74 12.46
N GLU A 62 12.11 -10.95 12.64
CA GLU A 62 11.52 -10.66 13.96
C GLU A 62 10.11 -11.24 14.16
N LEU A 63 9.44 -11.69 13.09
CA LEU A 63 8.10 -12.28 13.16
C LEU A 63 8.13 -13.77 12.78
N PRO A 64 7.27 -14.60 13.39
CA PRO A 64 7.24 -16.02 13.13
C PRO A 64 6.85 -16.31 11.67
N GLY A 65 7.72 -17.05 11.01
CA GLY A 65 7.52 -17.55 9.66
C GLY A 65 7.00 -18.98 9.65
N ASP A 66 6.36 -19.33 8.55
CA ASP A 66 5.89 -20.67 8.31
C ASP A 66 7.07 -21.64 8.13
N PRO A 67 7.14 -22.75 8.89
CA PRO A 67 8.18 -23.76 8.70
C PRO A 67 8.03 -24.53 7.38
N GLU A 68 6.83 -24.57 6.81
CA GLU A 68 6.50 -25.30 5.58
C GLU A 68 7.02 -24.56 4.34
N ARG A 69 7.73 -25.29 3.46
CA ARG A 69 8.32 -24.72 2.24
C ARG A 69 7.53 -25.05 0.98
N HIS A 70 6.56 -25.96 1.06
CA HIS A 70 5.76 -26.34 -0.09
C HIS A 70 4.79 -25.22 -0.51
N VAL A 71 4.85 -24.87 -1.79
CA VAL A 71 4.03 -23.82 -2.42
C VAL A 71 2.77 -24.47 -3.01
N HIS A 72 1.84 -24.85 -2.14
CA HIS A 72 0.48 -25.25 -2.52
C HIS A 72 -0.55 -24.52 -1.64
N PRO A 73 -1.76 -24.26 -2.14
CA PRO A 73 -2.79 -23.58 -1.36
C PRO A 73 -3.13 -24.31 -0.06
N ARG A 74 -3.03 -23.63 1.09
CA ARG A 74 -3.31 -24.21 2.41
C ARG A 74 -3.56 -23.15 3.49
N GLN A 75 -4.09 -23.60 4.64
CA GLN A 75 -4.12 -22.76 5.84
C GLN A 75 -2.73 -22.71 6.49
N VAL A 76 -2.35 -21.54 6.95
CA VAL A 76 -1.06 -21.22 7.60
C VAL A 76 -1.39 -20.70 8.99
N HIS A 77 -1.01 -21.43 10.04
CA HIS A 77 -1.30 -21.11 11.44
C HIS A 77 -0.02 -20.74 12.19
N GLY A 78 -0.12 -19.83 13.18
CA GLY A 78 1.02 -19.44 14.02
C GLY A 78 2.14 -18.67 13.30
N ALA A 79 1.91 -18.22 12.06
CA ALA A 79 2.90 -17.54 11.24
C ALA A 79 2.29 -16.35 10.49
N LEU A 80 3.08 -15.29 10.32
CA LEU A 80 2.70 -14.05 9.62
C LEU A 80 3.20 -14.00 8.17
N TRP A 81 4.05 -14.95 7.77
CA TRP A 81 4.57 -15.05 6.43
C TRP A 81 5.01 -16.47 6.11
N SER A 82 5.12 -16.78 4.82
CA SER A 82 5.70 -18.03 4.32
C SER A 82 6.91 -17.73 3.44
N PRO A 83 8.00 -18.51 3.49
CA PRO A 83 9.08 -18.40 2.53
C PRO A 83 8.58 -18.83 1.14
N VAL A 84 8.68 -17.94 0.15
CA VAL A 84 8.19 -18.21 -1.21
C VAL A 84 9.14 -17.59 -2.22
N MET A 85 9.63 -18.39 -3.16
CA MET A 85 10.48 -17.90 -4.25
C MET A 85 9.61 -17.43 -5.42
N PRO A 86 9.94 -16.30 -6.08
CA PRO A 86 9.34 -15.94 -7.36
C PRO A 86 9.50 -17.07 -8.39
N THR A 87 8.47 -17.27 -9.21
CA THR A 87 8.52 -18.19 -10.36
C THR A 87 9.04 -17.41 -11.58
N PRO A 88 10.22 -17.77 -12.13
CA PRO A 88 10.81 -17.10 -13.28
C PRO A 88 9.84 -17.03 -14.47
N VAL A 89 10.02 -16.00 -15.29
CA VAL A 89 9.21 -15.79 -16.50
C VAL A 89 10.02 -15.95 -17.78
N ALA A 90 9.35 -16.28 -18.88
CA ALA A 90 9.99 -16.71 -20.12
C ALA A 90 10.82 -15.63 -20.84
N ALA A 91 10.29 -14.41 -20.98
CA ALA A 91 10.93 -13.33 -21.72
C ALA A 91 10.62 -11.96 -21.09
N PRO A 92 11.25 -11.63 -19.95
CA PRO A 92 11.00 -10.38 -19.25
C PRO A 92 11.39 -9.18 -20.12
N ARG A 93 10.49 -8.20 -20.22
CA ARG A 93 10.74 -6.92 -20.92
C ARG A 93 10.21 -5.76 -20.10
N LEU A 94 11.09 -4.81 -19.78
CA LEU A 94 10.71 -3.58 -19.09
C LEU A 94 9.75 -2.76 -19.96
N LEU A 95 8.64 -2.32 -19.37
CA LEU A 95 7.65 -1.45 -20.01
C LEU A 95 7.68 -0.03 -19.46
N ALA A 96 7.85 0.12 -18.14
CA ALA A 96 7.89 1.41 -17.48
C ALA A 96 8.67 1.36 -16.16
N TRP A 97 9.19 2.52 -15.75
CA TRP A 97 9.88 2.75 -14.48
C TRP A 97 9.42 4.07 -13.86
N SER A 98 9.18 4.09 -12.55
CA SER A 98 9.13 5.33 -11.78
C SER A 98 10.55 5.87 -11.58
N SER A 99 10.87 6.96 -12.27
CA SER A 99 12.17 7.63 -12.14
C SER A 99 12.44 8.09 -10.71
N THR A 100 11.42 8.63 -10.03
CA THR A 100 11.55 9.11 -8.65
C THR A 100 11.90 7.99 -7.67
N LEU A 101 11.27 6.81 -7.78
CA LEU A 101 11.61 5.67 -6.95
C LEU A 101 12.96 5.05 -7.32
N ARG A 102 13.28 4.99 -8.61
CA ARG A 102 14.59 4.51 -9.09
C ARG A 102 15.70 5.29 -8.41
N THR A 103 15.61 6.62 -8.41
CA THR A 103 16.59 7.49 -7.78
C THR A 103 16.59 7.36 -6.26
N LEU A 104 15.41 7.32 -5.63
CA LEU A 104 15.28 7.16 -4.18
C LEU A 104 15.94 5.87 -3.66
N LEU A 105 15.86 4.79 -4.44
CA LEU A 105 16.47 3.49 -4.12
C LEU A 105 17.90 3.33 -4.65
N ARG A 106 18.51 4.40 -5.22
CA ARG A 106 19.86 4.39 -5.81
C ARG A 106 20.03 3.33 -6.90
N LEU A 107 19.01 3.21 -7.73
CA LEU A 107 18.94 2.27 -8.85
C LEU A 107 19.22 2.99 -10.19
N ASP A 108 19.79 4.20 -10.17
CA ASP A 108 20.05 5.01 -11.37
C ASP A 108 21.11 4.39 -12.29
N ASP A 109 22.09 3.66 -11.73
CA ASP A 109 23.16 3.03 -12.53
C ASP A 109 22.73 1.71 -13.20
N LEU A 110 21.47 1.30 -13.00
CA LEU A 110 20.88 0.10 -13.59
C LEU A 110 20.46 0.33 -15.05
N ASP A 111 21.42 0.63 -15.91
CA ASP A 111 21.18 0.72 -17.36
C ASP A 111 21.33 -0.64 -18.06
N ASP A 112 21.70 -1.71 -17.34
CA ASP A 112 21.78 -3.06 -17.89
C ASP A 112 20.38 -3.71 -18.00
N PRO A 113 19.87 -3.96 -19.22
CA PRO A 113 18.59 -4.61 -19.46
C PRO A 113 18.54 -6.09 -19.03
N THR A 114 19.65 -6.73 -18.69
CA THR A 114 19.68 -8.16 -18.31
C THR A 114 19.86 -8.41 -16.82
N GLY A 115 20.75 -7.67 -16.15
CA GLY A 115 21.08 -7.90 -14.74
C GLY A 115 20.02 -7.44 -13.73
N SER A 116 19.48 -6.23 -13.93
CA SER A 116 18.52 -5.59 -13.01
C SER A 116 17.07 -6.02 -13.27
N LEU A 117 16.70 -6.15 -14.55
CA LEU A 117 15.38 -6.59 -14.98
C LEU A 117 15.07 -8.00 -14.46
N GLY A 118 16.07 -8.89 -14.41
CA GLY A 118 15.92 -10.22 -13.85
C GLY A 118 15.48 -10.21 -12.38
N LEU A 119 15.89 -9.21 -11.59
CA LEU A 119 15.46 -9.07 -10.19
C LEU A 119 13.97 -8.70 -10.11
N PHE A 120 13.57 -7.68 -10.86
CA PHE A 120 12.20 -7.16 -10.81
C PHE A 120 11.20 -8.00 -11.62
N ALA A 121 11.69 -8.96 -12.42
CA ALA A 121 10.90 -10.01 -13.05
C ALA A 121 10.81 -11.30 -12.21
N GLY A 122 11.59 -11.42 -11.12
CA GLY A 122 11.67 -12.65 -10.33
C GLY A 122 12.48 -13.78 -10.97
N ASN A 123 13.29 -13.48 -11.99
CA ASN A 123 14.18 -14.45 -12.64
C ASN A 123 15.54 -14.60 -11.93
N ARG A 124 15.90 -13.64 -11.09
CA ARG A 124 17.15 -13.59 -10.33
C ARG A 124 16.87 -13.07 -8.94
N LEU A 125 17.69 -13.48 -7.98
CA LEU A 125 17.76 -12.88 -6.64
C LEU A 125 19.21 -12.55 -6.32
N LEU A 126 19.40 -11.53 -5.49
CA LEU A 126 20.71 -11.23 -4.91
C LEU A 126 20.97 -12.17 -3.72
N PRO A 127 22.23 -12.50 -3.41
CA PRO A 127 22.57 -13.25 -2.21
C PRO A 127 21.91 -12.65 -0.96
N GLY A 128 21.53 -13.46 0.02
CA GLY A 128 20.96 -12.98 1.29
C GLY A 128 19.51 -12.45 1.23
N TRP A 129 18.94 -12.17 0.06
CA TRP A 129 17.51 -11.90 -0.09
C TRP A 129 16.73 -13.19 0.18
N ARG A 130 15.70 -13.09 1.02
CA ARG A 130 14.87 -14.22 1.43
C ARG A 130 13.40 -13.87 1.16
N PRO A 131 12.93 -14.08 -0.08
CA PRO A 131 11.59 -13.65 -0.46
C PRO A 131 10.48 -14.35 0.33
N TRP A 132 9.39 -13.62 0.54
CA TRP A 132 8.26 -14.08 1.36
C TRP A 132 6.92 -13.64 0.80
N SER A 133 5.86 -14.31 1.26
CA SER A 133 4.47 -13.87 1.06
C SER A 133 3.79 -13.78 2.42
N SER A 134 3.03 -12.71 2.66
CA SER A 134 2.41 -12.42 3.95
C SER A 134 1.09 -13.16 4.16
N ASN A 135 0.85 -13.56 5.41
CA ASN A 135 -0.37 -14.24 5.86
C ASN A 135 -1.30 -13.23 6.55
N TYR A 136 -2.51 -13.07 6.01
CA TYR A 136 -3.53 -12.19 6.59
C TYR A 136 -4.93 -12.71 6.27
N GLY A 137 -5.92 -12.24 7.00
CA GLY A 137 -7.34 -12.51 6.77
C GLY A 137 -8.04 -11.24 6.30
N GLY A 138 -9.37 -11.23 6.34
CA GLY A 138 -10.11 -10.00 6.10
C GLY A 138 -11.61 -10.21 5.95
N HIS A 139 -12.34 -9.10 6.08
CA HIS A 139 -13.74 -9.00 5.76
C HIS A 139 -13.92 -8.54 4.31
N GLN A 140 -14.46 -9.41 3.46
CA GLN A 140 -14.78 -9.10 2.06
C GLN A 140 -16.26 -8.77 1.93
N PHE A 141 -16.57 -7.58 1.39
CA PHE A 141 -17.96 -7.09 1.27
C PHE A 141 -18.78 -7.13 2.58
N GLY A 142 -18.10 -7.00 3.72
CA GLY A 142 -18.73 -7.02 5.04
C GLY A 142 -18.78 -8.39 5.73
N HIS A 143 -18.32 -9.45 5.06
CA HIS A 143 -18.33 -10.82 5.60
C HIS A 143 -16.91 -11.32 5.85
N TRP A 144 -16.68 -12.01 6.97
CA TRP A 144 -15.39 -12.63 7.27
C TRP A 144 -15.05 -13.69 6.23
N ALA A 145 -13.92 -13.53 5.54
CA ALA A 145 -13.48 -14.43 4.47
C ALA A 145 -12.48 -15.49 4.93
N GLY A 146 -12.15 -15.54 6.23
CA GLY A 146 -11.11 -16.41 6.75
C GLY A 146 -9.72 -15.97 6.32
N GLN A 147 -8.82 -16.94 6.13
CA GLN A 147 -7.46 -16.67 5.65
C GLN A 147 -7.46 -16.29 4.17
N LEU A 148 -6.77 -15.19 3.89
CA LEU A 148 -6.41 -14.69 2.57
C LEU A 148 -4.89 -14.82 2.42
N GLY A 149 -4.17 -13.70 2.45
CA GLY A 149 -2.72 -13.61 2.26
C GLY A 149 -2.33 -13.12 0.86
N ASP A 150 -1.03 -12.96 0.67
CA ASP A 150 -0.44 -12.55 -0.60
C ASP A 150 -0.56 -13.67 -1.64
N GLY A 151 -1.73 -13.83 -2.25
CA GLY A 151 -2.04 -14.94 -3.16
C GLY A 151 -1.37 -14.87 -4.54
N ARG A 152 -0.77 -13.73 -4.88
CA ARG A 152 -0.01 -13.52 -6.12
C ARG A 152 1.09 -12.47 -5.96
N ALA A 153 1.51 -12.24 -4.72
CA ALA A 153 2.49 -11.22 -4.39
C ALA A 153 3.62 -11.85 -3.57
N ILE A 154 4.85 -11.49 -3.91
CA ILE A 154 6.05 -12.01 -3.26
C ILE A 154 6.96 -10.83 -2.98
N SER A 155 7.18 -10.55 -1.70
CA SER A 155 8.12 -9.53 -1.24
C SER A 155 9.55 -10.06 -1.38
N LEU A 156 10.45 -9.24 -1.92
CA LEU A 156 11.83 -9.63 -2.20
C LEU A 156 12.75 -9.28 -1.03
N VAL A 157 12.59 -8.06 -0.50
CA VAL A 157 13.50 -7.44 0.47
C VAL A 157 12.88 -6.16 1.06
N GLU A 158 13.34 -5.72 2.24
CA GLU A 158 13.09 -4.37 2.77
C GLU A 158 14.31 -3.47 2.50
N GLY A 159 14.27 -2.73 1.38
CA GLY A 159 15.32 -1.80 0.99
C GLY A 159 15.36 -0.55 1.85
N ILE A 160 16.55 0.01 2.05
CA ILE A 160 16.78 1.31 2.69
C ILE A 160 17.07 2.33 1.60
N ALA A 161 16.14 3.27 1.43
CA ALA A 161 16.23 4.38 0.51
C ALA A 161 17.34 5.37 0.89
N SER A 162 17.69 6.25 -0.05
CA SER A 162 18.74 7.24 0.12
C SER A 162 18.49 8.25 1.24
N ASP A 163 17.23 8.46 1.61
CA ASP A 163 16.76 9.32 2.70
C ASP A 163 16.64 8.57 4.04
N GLY A 164 17.04 7.29 4.07
CA GLY A 164 16.96 6.42 5.24
C GLY A 164 15.60 5.76 5.46
N GLN A 165 14.60 6.03 4.61
CA GLN A 165 13.31 5.34 4.70
C GLN A 165 13.43 3.87 4.29
N ARG A 166 12.72 3.02 5.01
CA ARG A 166 12.54 1.62 4.61
C ARG A 166 11.46 1.53 3.54
N LEU A 167 11.68 0.72 2.51
CA LEU A 167 10.71 0.37 1.48
C LEU A 167 10.77 -1.14 1.22
N GLU A 168 9.69 -1.83 1.58
CA GLU A 168 9.44 -3.21 1.16
C GLU A 168 9.18 -3.26 -0.35
N LEU A 169 9.95 -4.07 -1.07
CA LEU A 169 9.80 -4.28 -2.51
C LEU A 169 9.03 -5.57 -2.76
N GLN A 170 7.87 -5.48 -3.40
CA GLN A 170 6.95 -6.60 -3.61
C GLN A 170 6.61 -6.79 -5.08
N LEU A 171 6.85 -7.99 -5.61
CA LEU A 171 6.48 -8.37 -6.97
C LEU A 171 5.06 -8.95 -6.99
N LYS A 172 4.14 -8.28 -7.68
CA LYS A 172 2.77 -8.75 -7.90
C LYS A 172 2.64 -9.38 -9.28
N GLY A 173 2.20 -10.63 -9.33
CA GLY A 173 2.21 -11.50 -10.52
C GLY A 173 3.40 -12.47 -10.58
N ALA A 174 4.18 -12.57 -9.51
CA ALA A 174 5.44 -13.32 -9.49
C ALA A 174 5.30 -14.84 -9.29
N GLY A 175 4.08 -15.38 -9.30
CA GLY A 175 3.84 -16.82 -9.19
C GLY A 175 2.95 -17.21 -8.01
N PRO A 176 2.63 -18.52 -7.89
CA PRO A 176 1.77 -19.04 -6.84
C PRO A 176 2.44 -18.98 -5.47
N THR A 177 1.61 -18.97 -4.43
CA THR A 177 1.98 -18.89 -3.01
C THR A 177 1.04 -19.83 -2.22
N PRO A 178 1.32 -20.13 -0.94
CA PRO A 178 0.36 -20.84 -0.08
C PRO A 178 -1.02 -20.17 0.03
N TYR A 179 -1.10 -18.88 -0.36
CA TYR A 179 -2.28 -18.03 -0.26
C TYR A 179 -3.03 -17.87 -1.60
N SER A 180 -2.56 -18.51 -2.68
CA SER A 180 -3.18 -18.35 -4.02
C SER A 180 -4.61 -18.88 -4.12
N ARG A 181 -5.07 -19.68 -3.15
CA ARG A 181 -6.39 -20.33 -3.16
C ARG A 181 -6.60 -21.11 -4.46
N ARG A 182 -7.44 -20.62 -5.37
CA ARG A 182 -7.73 -21.23 -6.68
C ARG A 182 -7.08 -20.50 -7.85
N ALA A 183 -6.33 -19.43 -7.59
CA ALA A 183 -5.68 -18.62 -8.61
C ALA A 183 -4.28 -19.16 -8.97
N ASP A 184 -3.77 -18.76 -10.13
CA ASP A 184 -2.48 -19.17 -10.69
C ASP A 184 -1.27 -18.38 -10.16
N GLY A 185 -1.50 -17.35 -9.33
CA GLY A 185 -0.45 -16.48 -8.81
C GLY A 185 0.15 -15.48 -9.83
N ARG A 186 -0.43 -15.37 -11.03
CA ARG A 186 0.03 -14.44 -12.08
C ARG A 186 -0.82 -13.18 -12.16
N ALA A 187 -0.33 -12.16 -12.86
CA ALA A 187 -1.05 -10.93 -13.16
C ALA A 187 -0.99 -10.64 -14.66
N VAL A 188 -1.99 -9.90 -15.16
CA VAL A 188 -2.08 -9.51 -16.58
C VAL A 188 -1.66 -8.06 -16.76
N LEU A 189 -1.19 -7.73 -17.96
CA LEU A 189 -0.68 -6.41 -18.32
C LEU A 189 -1.69 -5.31 -18.03
N ARG A 190 -2.98 -5.51 -18.33
CA ARG A 190 -4.02 -4.53 -18.09
C ARG A 190 -4.15 -4.14 -16.62
N SER A 191 -4.20 -5.11 -15.70
CA SER A 191 -4.27 -4.82 -14.26
C SER A 191 -2.97 -4.20 -13.74
N SER A 192 -1.82 -4.71 -14.18
CA SER A 192 -0.51 -4.23 -13.72
C SER A 192 -0.20 -2.81 -14.23
N LEU A 193 -0.63 -2.48 -15.45
CA LEU A 193 -0.52 -1.13 -16.01
C LEU A 193 -1.38 -0.13 -15.23
N ARG A 194 -2.64 -0.50 -14.95
CA ARG A 194 -3.55 0.34 -14.15
C ARG A 194 -2.99 0.61 -12.75
N GLU A 195 -2.48 -0.42 -12.10
CA GLU A 195 -1.84 -0.29 -10.79
C GLU A 195 -0.60 0.61 -10.84
N PHE A 196 0.30 0.40 -11.82
CA PHE A 196 1.48 1.24 -12.00
C PHE A 196 1.12 2.72 -12.17
N ILE A 197 0.22 3.02 -13.11
CA ILE A 197 -0.18 4.41 -13.41
C ILE A 197 -0.87 5.03 -12.20
N CYS A 198 -1.79 4.31 -11.55
CA CYS A 198 -2.59 4.88 -10.47
C CYS A 198 -1.78 5.09 -9.18
N SER A 199 -0.87 4.17 -8.83
CA SER A 199 0.08 4.36 -7.74
C SER A 199 0.85 5.67 -7.89
N GLU A 200 1.42 5.91 -9.08
CA GLU A 200 2.26 7.10 -9.30
C GLU A 200 1.42 8.38 -9.46
N ALA A 201 0.24 8.29 -10.09
CA ALA A 201 -0.70 9.41 -10.16
C ALA A 201 -1.16 9.86 -8.76
N MET A 202 -1.50 8.91 -7.88
CA MET A 202 -1.91 9.20 -6.50
C MET A 202 -0.78 9.87 -5.72
N HIS A 203 0.46 9.40 -5.89
CA HIS A 203 1.63 10.03 -5.28
C HIS A 203 1.80 11.49 -5.73
N HIS A 204 1.75 11.75 -7.04
CA HIS A 204 1.91 13.10 -7.59
C HIS A 204 0.71 14.02 -7.31
N LEU A 205 -0.48 13.47 -7.05
CA LEU A 205 -1.63 14.20 -6.51
C LEU A 205 -1.49 14.49 -5.00
N GLY A 206 -0.45 13.99 -4.34
CA GLY A 206 -0.24 14.13 -2.91
C GLY A 206 -1.20 13.29 -2.07
N VAL A 207 -1.68 12.16 -2.60
CA VAL A 207 -2.47 11.17 -1.85
C VAL A 207 -1.52 10.09 -1.32
N PRO A 208 -1.55 9.76 -0.01
CA PRO A 208 -0.75 8.66 0.53
C PRO A 208 -1.06 7.34 -0.18
N THR A 209 -0.02 6.67 -0.67
CA THR A 209 -0.17 5.48 -1.52
C THR A 209 1.07 4.58 -1.52
N THR A 210 0.85 3.28 -1.76
CA THR A 210 1.90 2.39 -2.24
C THR A 210 2.36 2.81 -3.64
N ARG A 211 3.67 2.81 -3.84
CA ARG A 211 4.31 3.25 -5.07
C ARG A 211 4.56 2.08 -6.01
N ALA A 212 4.75 2.36 -7.30
CA ALA A 212 5.08 1.34 -8.28
C ALA A 212 6.47 1.63 -8.87
N LEU A 213 7.44 0.79 -8.52
CA LEU A 213 8.81 0.91 -8.99
C LEU A 213 8.87 0.66 -10.50
N CYS A 214 8.48 -0.52 -10.98
CA CYS A 214 8.54 -0.82 -12.41
C CYS A 214 7.43 -1.78 -12.85
N LEU A 215 7.21 -1.79 -14.16
CA LEU A 215 6.27 -2.67 -14.85
C LEU A 215 7.02 -3.51 -15.90
N VAL A 216 6.85 -4.83 -15.82
CA VAL A 216 7.57 -5.81 -16.65
C VAL A 216 6.58 -6.71 -17.36
N ALA A 217 6.66 -6.84 -18.68
CA ALA A 217 5.97 -7.90 -19.43
C ALA A 217 6.71 -9.22 -19.25
N THR A 218 5.99 -10.33 -19.10
CA THR A 218 6.59 -11.65 -18.79
C THR A 218 6.95 -12.47 -20.04
N GLY A 219 6.35 -12.13 -21.19
CA GLY A 219 6.40 -12.95 -22.40
C GLY A 219 5.46 -14.16 -22.36
N GLU A 220 4.65 -14.30 -21.32
CA GLU A 220 3.69 -15.39 -21.14
C GLU A 220 2.25 -14.91 -21.38
N SER A 221 1.35 -15.83 -21.72
CA SER A 221 -0.09 -15.58 -21.75
C SER A 221 -0.74 -16.12 -20.49
N VAL A 222 -1.71 -15.36 -19.96
CA VAL A 222 -2.40 -15.66 -18.70
C VAL A 222 -3.90 -15.61 -18.96
N GLU A 223 -4.61 -16.67 -18.60
CA GLU A 223 -6.05 -16.77 -18.80
C GLU A 223 -6.80 -15.96 -17.74
N ARG A 224 -7.68 -15.04 -18.15
CA ARG A 224 -8.52 -14.25 -17.26
C ARG A 224 -9.93 -14.11 -17.79
N ASP A 225 -10.88 -14.21 -16.89
CA ASP A 225 -12.25 -13.73 -17.10
C ASP A 225 -12.34 -12.31 -16.54
N MET A 226 -12.31 -11.31 -17.42
CA MET A 226 -12.27 -9.90 -17.04
C MET A 226 -13.56 -9.43 -16.36
N PHE A 227 -14.71 -10.00 -16.77
CA PHE A 227 -16.03 -9.56 -16.33
C PHE A 227 -16.70 -10.54 -15.37
N TYR A 228 -16.05 -11.69 -15.09
CA TYR A 228 -16.59 -12.79 -14.30
C TYR A 228 -17.91 -13.33 -14.91
N ASP A 229 -17.99 -13.37 -16.24
CA ASP A 229 -19.18 -13.78 -17.01
C ASP A 229 -19.08 -15.20 -17.58
N GLY A 230 -18.00 -15.93 -17.24
CA GLY A 230 -17.71 -17.28 -17.69
C GLY A 230 -16.98 -17.35 -19.03
N ARG A 231 -16.43 -16.24 -19.56
CA ARG A 231 -15.76 -16.19 -20.87
C ARG A 231 -14.28 -15.79 -20.74
N PRO A 232 -13.41 -16.71 -20.28
CA PRO A 232 -12.00 -16.41 -20.11
C PRO A 232 -11.30 -16.15 -21.45
N GLN A 233 -10.32 -15.24 -21.43
CA GLN A 233 -9.45 -14.92 -22.56
C GLN A 233 -7.99 -14.93 -22.13
N LEU A 234 -7.09 -15.22 -23.07
CA LEU A 234 -5.67 -15.07 -22.86
C LEU A 234 -5.29 -13.59 -22.95
N GLU A 235 -4.71 -13.06 -21.87
CA GLU A 235 -4.14 -11.73 -21.80
C GLU A 235 -2.60 -11.83 -21.64
N PRO A 236 -1.82 -10.82 -22.09
CA PRO A 236 -0.39 -10.79 -21.83
C PRO A 236 -0.09 -10.73 -20.32
N GLY A 237 0.81 -11.57 -19.84
CA GLY A 237 1.27 -11.57 -18.46
C GLY A 237 2.17 -10.37 -18.14
N ALA A 238 2.08 -9.88 -16.91
CA ALA A 238 2.93 -8.80 -16.41
C ALA A 238 3.21 -8.92 -14.91
N ILE A 239 4.34 -8.36 -14.49
CA ILE A 239 4.71 -8.17 -13.09
C ILE A 239 4.81 -6.67 -12.82
N VAL A 240 4.22 -6.22 -11.71
CA VAL A 240 4.48 -4.87 -11.17
C VAL A 240 5.28 -5.02 -9.88
N CYS A 241 6.42 -4.33 -9.82
CA CYS A 241 7.19 -4.19 -8.58
C CYS A 241 6.63 -3.01 -7.80
N ARG A 242 5.94 -3.30 -6.70
CA ARG A 242 5.41 -2.32 -5.74
C ARG A 242 6.48 -1.96 -4.71
N ALA A 243 6.38 -0.77 -4.16
CA ALA A 243 7.20 -0.30 -3.06
C ALA A 243 6.34 0.43 -2.01
N ALA A 244 6.52 0.10 -0.73
CA ALA A 244 5.85 0.78 0.37
C ALA A 244 6.68 0.68 1.64
N PRO A 245 6.53 1.61 2.61
CA PRO A 245 7.18 1.45 3.92
C PRO A 245 6.80 0.14 4.62
N SER A 246 5.56 -0.32 4.38
CA SER A 246 5.01 -1.55 4.94
C SER A 246 3.80 -1.96 4.13
N PHE A 247 3.63 -3.27 3.89
CA PHE A 247 2.39 -3.85 3.36
C PHE A 247 1.49 -4.44 4.46
N ILE A 248 1.69 -4.07 5.74
CA ILE A 248 0.78 -4.45 6.83
C ILE A 248 -0.60 -3.80 6.61
N ARG A 249 -1.63 -4.58 6.93
CA ARG A 249 -3.04 -4.29 6.67
C ARG A 249 -3.90 -4.61 7.88
N PHE A 250 -5.13 -4.12 7.95
CA PHE A 250 -6.03 -4.45 9.06
C PHE A 250 -6.23 -5.97 9.18
N GLY A 251 -6.37 -6.65 8.03
CA GLY A 251 -6.46 -8.11 7.95
C GLY A 251 -5.31 -8.90 8.59
N HIS A 252 -4.13 -8.32 8.77
CA HIS A 252 -3.02 -8.98 9.48
C HIS A 252 -3.29 -9.12 10.98
N PHE A 253 -4.06 -8.18 11.56
CA PHE A 253 -4.46 -8.21 12.97
C PHE A 253 -5.73 -9.03 13.17
N GLU A 254 -6.67 -8.96 12.22
CA GLU A 254 -7.93 -9.69 12.30
C GLU A 254 -7.73 -11.22 12.27
N LEU A 255 -6.76 -11.73 11.50
CA LEU A 255 -6.54 -13.18 11.38
C LEU A 255 -6.13 -13.86 12.69
N PRO A 256 -5.05 -13.43 13.39
CA PRO A 256 -4.69 -14.02 14.69
C PRO A 256 -5.79 -13.81 15.73
N ALA A 257 -6.45 -12.64 15.74
CA ALA A 257 -7.59 -12.38 16.62
C ALA A 257 -8.74 -13.39 16.40
N SER A 258 -9.12 -13.65 15.15
CA SER A 258 -10.17 -14.60 14.78
C SER A 258 -9.87 -16.05 15.20
N ARG A 259 -8.59 -16.35 15.44
CA ARG A 259 -8.09 -17.68 15.84
C ARG A 259 -7.80 -17.75 17.35
N GLY A 260 -7.99 -16.67 18.10
CA GLY A 260 -7.63 -16.59 19.52
C GLY A 260 -6.12 -16.56 19.78
N ASP A 261 -5.30 -16.27 18.77
CA ASP A 261 -3.83 -16.22 18.88
C ASP A 261 -3.35 -14.85 19.39
N VAL A 262 -3.60 -14.61 20.68
CA VAL A 262 -3.30 -13.34 21.36
C VAL A 262 -1.80 -13.04 21.35
N ALA A 263 -0.96 -14.06 21.49
CA ALA A 263 0.50 -13.91 21.48
C ALA A 263 1.00 -13.40 20.13
N LEU A 264 0.54 -14.00 19.03
CA LEU A 264 0.91 -13.56 17.68
C LEU A 264 0.38 -12.15 17.39
N LEU A 265 -0.84 -11.86 17.79
CA LEU A 265 -1.44 -10.53 17.63
C LEU A 265 -0.64 -9.46 18.36
N THR A 266 -0.28 -9.70 19.62
CA THR A 266 0.48 -8.75 20.44
C THR A 266 1.87 -8.53 19.87
N GLN A 267 2.55 -9.61 19.45
CA GLN A 267 3.85 -9.50 18.79
C GLN A 267 3.77 -8.66 17.50
N LEU A 268 2.73 -8.85 16.67
CA LEU A 268 2.54 -8.05 15.46
C LEU A 268 2.30 -6.57 15.78
N VAL A 269 1.49 -6.26 16.79
CA VAL A 269 1.24 -4.87 17.21
C VAL A 269 2.54 -4.21 17.67
N ASP A 270 3.28 -4.86 18.56
CA ASP A 270 4.53 -4.30 19.10
C ASP A 270 5.59 -4.13 17.99
N PHE A 271 5.67 -5.08 17.06
CA PHE A 271 6.52 -4.97 15.87
C PHE A 271 6.09 -3.80 14.97
N CYS A 272 4.80 -3.66 14.69
CA CYS A 272 4.25 -2.58 13.86
C CYS A 272 4.57 -1.21 14.47
N ILE A 273 4.38 -1.05 15.78
CA ILE A 273 4.73 0.19 16.50
C ILE A 273 6.23 0.45 16.40
N ASP A 274 7.06 -0.55 16.68
CA ASP A 274 8.51 -0.38 16.69
C ASP A 274 9.08 -0.06 15.30
N ARG A 275 8.56 -0.70 14.23
CA ARG A 275 9.06 -0.55 12.87
C ARG A 275 8.46 0.64 12.15
N ASP A 276 7.14 0.80 12.22
CA ASP A 276 6.39 1.70 11.34
C ASP A 276 5.92 2.99 12.06
N PHE A 277 5.95 3.02 13.39
CA PHE A 277 5.62 4.19 14.23
C PHE A 277 6.73 4.49 15.26
N PRO A 278 7.99 4.66 14.83
CA PRO A 278 9.15 4.72 15.73
C PRO A 278 9.10 5.88 16.74
N HIS A 279 8.34 6.94 16.49
CA HIS A 279 8.12 8.06 17.42
C HIS A 279 7.28 7.68 18.65
N LEU A 280 6.58 6.54 18.62
CA LEU A 280 5.81 6.01 19.75
C LEU A 280 6.60 5.00 20.60
N ARG A 281 7.81 4.62 20.16
CA ARG A 281 8.61 3.59 20.82
C ARG A 281 8.91 3.97 22.28
N GLY A 282 8.62 3.04 23.19
CA GLY A 282 8.93 3.18 24.61
C GLY A 282 7.98 4.10 25.39
N GLN A 283 6.93 4.63 24.74
CA GLN A 283 5.89 5.39 25.44
C GLN A 283 4.98 4.44 26.24
N PRO A 284 4.58 4.80 27.47
CA PRO A 284 3.67 3.98 28.27
C PRO A 284 2.31 3.73 27.62
N ASP A 285 1.83 4.69 26.82
CA ASP A 285 0.55 4.69 26.09
C ASP A 285 0.74 4.47 24.57
N ALA A 286 1.82 3.76 24.18
CA ALA A 286 2.20 3.61 22.79
C ALA A 286 1.12 2.94 21.92
N ARG A 287 0.40 1.94 22.45
CA ARG A 287 -0.61 1.18 21.70
C ARG A 287 -1.87 2.02 21.47
N GLU A 288 -2.27 2.80 22.47
CA GLU A 288 -3.40 3.72 22.44
C GLU A 288 -3.14 4.83 21.42
N ARG A 289 -1.95 5.44 21.48
CA ARG A 289 -1.50 6.45 20.50
C ARG A 289 -1.42 5.87 19.09
N TRP A 290 -0.89 4.66 18.96
CA TRP A 290 -0.79 3.97 17.68
C TRP A 290 -2.16 3.78 17.03
N PHE A 291 -3.14 3.22 17.77
CA PHE A 291 -4.48 3.04 17.23
C PHE A 291 -5.15 4.39 16.89
N GLY A 292 -4.98 5.41 17.74
CA GLY A 292 -5.44 6.77 17.44
C GLY A 292 -4.84 7.34 16.16
N GLU A 293 -3.54 7.15 15.92
CA GLU A 293 -2.87 7.59 14.71
C GLU A 293 -3.27 6.79 13.47
N VAL A 294 -3.51 5.48 13.59
CA VAL A 294 -4.09 4.64 12.51
C VAL A 294 -5.44 5.18 12.07
N CYS A 295 -6.31 5.54 13.03
CA CYS A 295 -7.60 6.16 12.78
C CYS A 295 -7.46 7.50 12.04
N GLU A 296 -6.56 8.38 12.48
CA GLU A 296 -6.32 9.68 11.85
C GLU A 296 -5.75 9.55 10.43
N ARG A 297 -4.75 8.68 10.23
CA ARG A 297 -4.17 8.42 8.91
C ARG A 297 -5.22 7.86 7.94
N THR A 298 -6.12 7.01 8.42
CA THR A 298 -7.23 6.48 7.61
C THR A 298 -8.24 7.58 7.26
N ALA A 299 -8.54 8.49 8.19
CA ALA A 299 -9.41 9.65 7.95
C ALA A 299 -8.83 10.58 6.87
N GLU A 300 -7.56 10.95 6.99
CA GLU A 300 -6.83 11.77 6.01
C GLU A 300 -6.78 11.09 4.63
N LEU A 301 -6.51 9.79 4.57
CA LEU A 301 -6.51 9.02 3.33
C LEU A 301 -7.85 9.10 2.59
N VAL A 302 -8.96 8.86 3.30
CA VAL A 302 -10.29 8.86 2.69
C VAL A 302 -10.73 10.28 2.33
N ALA A 303 -10.39 11.28 3.14
CA ALA A 303 -10.61 12.69 2.78
C ALA A 303 -9.84 13.05 1.50
N HIS A 304 -8.61 12.57 1.34
CA HIS A 304 -7.84 12.71 0.12
C HIS A 304 -8.52 12.02 -1.07
N TRP A 305 -9.06 10.80 -0.92
CA TRP A 305 -9.81 10.14 -1.99
C TRP A 305 -11.00 10.98 -2.45
N LEU A 306 -11.81 11.50 -1.52
CA LEU A 306 -12.92 12.37 -1.86
C LEU A 306 -12.47 13.68 -2.52
N ARG A 307 -11.37 14.29 -2.04
CA ARG A 307 -10.80 15.54 -2.60
C ARG A 307 -10.48 15.43 -4.09
N VAL A 308 -10.00 14.27 -4.52
CA VAL A 308 -9.60 14.05 -5.92
C VAL A 308 -10.63 13.27 -6.73
N GLY A 309 -11.76 12.87 -6.13
CA GLY A 309 -12.81 12.12 -6.84
C GLY A 309 -12.51 10.63 -6.99
N PHE A 310 -11.58 10.08 -6.20
CA PHE A 310 -11.16 8.68 -6.31
C PHE A 310 -12.18 7.74 -5.65
N VAL A 311 -12.51 6.65 -6.32
CA VAL A 311 -13.26 5.52 -5.77
C VAL A 311 -12.41 4.26 -5.83
N HIS A 312 -12.11 3.69 -4.66
CA HIS A 312 -11.27 2.50 -4.56
C HIS A 312 -11.96 1.25 -5.12
N GLY A 313 -13.27 1.13 -4.94
CA GLY A 313 -14.10 0.03 -5.45
C GLY A 313 -14.04 -1.30 -4.66
N VAL A 314 -13.05 -1.50 -3.79
CA VAL A 314 -12.89 -2.74 -2.97
C VAL A 314 -12.24 -2.43 -1.62
N MET A 315 -12.96 -1.72 -0.74
CA MET A 315 -12.46 -1.36 0.60
C MET A 315 -12.71 -2.48 1.62
N ASN A 316 -12.30 -3.70 1.28
CA ASN A 316 -12.24 -4.82 2.24
C ASN A 316 -11.17 -4.52 3.30
N THR A 317 -11.27 -5.08 4.51
CA THR A 317 -10.27 -4.82 5.57
C THR A 317 -8.87 -5.32 5.20
N ASP A 318 -8.76 -6.33 4.32
CA ASP A 318 -7.50 -6.76 3.73
C ASP A 318 -6.93 -5.78 2.69
N ASN A 319 -7.62 -4.69 2.35
CA ASN A 319 -7.14 -3.60 1.49
C ASN A 319 -6.99 -2.27 2.24
N LEU A 320 -7.03 -2.28 3.58
CA LEU A 320 -6.76 -1.09 4.39
C LEU A 320 -5.37 -1.20 5.01
N SER A 321 -4.46 -0.33 4.56
CA SER A 321 -3.10 -0.25 5.08
C SER A 321 -3.10 0.29 6.51
N ILE A 322 -2.28 -0.29 7.39
CA ILE A 322 -2.10 0.23 8.75
C ILE A 322 -1.49 1.64 8.79
N LEU A 323 -0.81 2.04 7.71
CA LEU A 323 -0.17 3.35 7.59
C LEU A 323 -1.03 4.41 6.91
N GLY A 324 -2.27 4.08 6.55
CA GLY A 324 -3.15 4.99 5.79
C GLY A 324 -2.68 5.23 4.37
N LEU A 325 -2.17 4.18 3.69
CA LEU A 325 -1.80 4.22 2.28
C LEU A 325 -2.93 3.65 1.40
N THR A 326 -3.16 4.26 0.24
CA THR A 326 -3.89 3.61 -0.86
C THR A 326 -3.12 2.37 -1.31
N ILE A 327 -3.77 1.21 -1.38
CA ILE A 327 -3.14 -0.08 -1.64
C ILE A 327 -4.06 -0.98 -2.48
N ASP A 328 -3.49 -1.86 -3.31
CA ASP A 328 -4.22 -2.83 -4.12
C ASP A 328 -5.26 -2.23 -5.09
N TYR A 329 -4.73 -1.57 -6.11
CA TYR A 329 -5.47 -1.02 -7.24
C TYR A 329 -6.12 -2.11 -8.10
N GLY A 330 -7.37 -2.43 -7.79
CA GLY A 330 -8.22 -3.35 -8.56
C GLY A 330 -9.19 -2.58 -9.47
N PRO A 331 -10.51 -2.75 -9.28
CA PRO A 331 -11.53 -2.02 -10.04
C PRO A 331 -11.74 -0.62 -9.45
N TYR A 332 -10.69 0.19 -9.33
CA TYR A 332 -10.79 1.59 -8.94
C TYR A 332 -11.30 2.46 -10.11
N GLY A 333 -11.66 3.71 -9.82
CA GLY A 333 -11.99 4.69 -10.82
C GLY A 333 -12.04 6.10 -10.24
N TRP A 334 -12.26 7.08 -11.11
CA TRP A 334 -12.37 8.50 -10.78
C TRP A 334 -13.77 8.98 -11.13
N LEU A 335 -14.33 9.86 -10.31
CA LEU A 335 -15.54 10.59 -10.67
C LEU A 335 -15.26 11.44 -11.90
N GLU A 336 -15.98 11.12 -12.96
CA GLU A 336 -16.22 11.99 -14.09
C GLU A 336 -17.43 12.85 -13.74
N GLN A 337 -18.65 12.40 -14.07
CA GLN A 337 -19.87 13.00 -13.54
C GLN A 337 -19.89 12.97 -12.00
N THR A 338 -20.27 14.09 -11.37
CA THR A 338 -20.44 14.16 -9.91
C THR A 338 -21.66 13.36 -9.46
N ASP A 339 -21.45 12.09 -9.13
CA ASP A 339 -22.47 11.16 -8.62
C ASP A 339 -21.97 10.48 -7.32
N PRO A 340 -22.59 10.75 -6.15
CA PRO A 340 -22.18 10.13 -4.89
C PRO A 340 -22.44 8.62 -4.83
N ASP A 341 -23.34 8.09 -5.66
CA ASP A 341 -23.68 6.67 -5.70
C ASP A 341 -22.88 5.88 -6.74
N TRP A 342 -21.94 6.52 -7.43
CA TRP A 342 -21.12 5.87 -8.45
C TRP A 342 -20.09 4.93 -7.84
N THR A 343 -19.98 3.73 -8.42
CA THR A 343 -18.92 2.75 -8.14
C THR A 343 -18.34 2.21 -9.45
N PRO A 344 -17.01 2.11 -9.58
CA PRO A 344 -16.33 1.51 -10.73
C PRO A 344 -16.32 -0.02 -10.71
N ASN A 345 -16.67 -0.63 -9.57
CA ASN A 345 -16.62 -2.07 -9.40
C ASN A 345 -17.92 -2.73 -9.88
N THR A 346 -17.83 -3.45 -11.01
CA THR A 346 -18.98 -4.13 -11.63
C THR A 346 -19.63 -5.17 -10.71
N THR A 347 -18.86 -5.81 -9.81
CA THR A 347 -19.41 -6.76 -8.85
C THR A 347 -20.06 -6.09 -7.64
N ASP A 348 -19.92 -4.77 -7.50
CA ASP A 348 -20.52 -3.95 -6.45
C ASP A 348 -21.73 -3.13 -6.97
N PHE A 349 -22.21 -3.37 -8.19
CA PHE A 349 -23.29 -2.57 -8.77
C PHE A 349 -24.63 -2.70 -8.04
N GLU A 350 -24.95 -3.89 -7.51
CA GLU A 350 -26.19 -4.13 -6.79
C GLU A 350 -26.16 -3.50 -5.38
N GLY A 351 -25.08 -3.73 -4.63
CA GLY A 351 -24.96 -3.26 -3.25
C GLY A 351 -24.46 -1.81 -3.13
N ARG A 352 -23.64 -1.37 -4.09
CA ARG A 352 -22.91 -0.09 -4.10
C ARG A 352 -22.22 0.16 -2.77
N ARG A 353 -21.68 -0.90 -2.15
CA ARG A 353 -21.08 -0.84 -0.82
C ARG A 353 -19.91 0.15 -0.81
N TYR A 354 -19.13 0.16 -1.89
CA TYR A 354 -17.89 0.92 -2.03
C TYR A 354 -18.04 2.12 -2.97
N CYS A 355 -19.27 2.62 -3.19
CA CYS A 355 -19.48 3.84 -3.98
C CYS A 355 -18.84 5.08 -3.33
N PHE A 356 -18.64 6.12 -4.14
CA PHE A 356 -17.93 7.35 -3.76
C PHE A 356 -18.37 7.92 -2.41
N GLY A 357 -19.67 8.14 -2.21
CA GLY A 357 -20.24 8.77 -1.03
C GLY A 357 -20.16 7.92 0.25
N ARG A 358 -19.99 6.60 0.11
CA ARG A 358 -19.96 5.66 1.26
C ARG A 358 -18.55 5.36 1.77
N GLN A 359 -17.49 5.71 1.03
CA GLN A 359 -16.11 5.43 1.44
C GLN A 359 -15.77 5.88 2.88
N PRO A 360 -16.22 7.06 3.38
CA PRO A 360 -15.97 7.45 4.78
C PRO A 360 -16.64 6.53 5.81
N GLN A 361 -17.86 6.07 5.52
CA GLN A 361 -18.61 5.20 6.42
C GLN A 361 -18.00 3.78 6.41
N ILE A 362 -17.57 3.31 5.25
CA ILE A 362 -16.89 2.02 5.11
C ILE A 362 -15.53 2.02 5.81
N ALA A 363 -14.76 3.10 5.71
CA ALA A 363 -13.49 3.20 6.42
C ALA A 363 -13.68 3.18 7.96
N LEU A 364 -14.71 3.87 8.48
CA LEU A 364 -15.07 3.76 9.89
C LEU A 364 -15.47 2.33 10.28
N TRP A 365 -16.25 1.65 9.42
CA TRP A 365 -16.60 0.24 9.63
C TRP A 365 -15.35 -0.64 9.67
N ASN A 366 -14.41 -0.46 8.75
CA ASN A 366 -13.14 -1.21 8.74
C ASN A 366 -12.28 -0.94 9.99
N LEU A 367 -12.21 0.31 10.46
CA LEU A 367 -11.55 0.65 11.72
C LEU A 367 -12.25 0.02 12.93
N THR A 368 -13.58 -0.14 12.87
CA THR A 368 -14.36 -0.83 13.90
C THR A 368 -14.04 -2.33 13.92
N GLN A 369 -13.86 -2.97 12.75
CA GLN A 369 -13.41 -4.36 12.69
C GLN A 369 -11.99 -4.53 13.26
N LEU A 370 -11.07 -3.61 12.92
CA LEU A 370 -9.74 -3.58 13.52
C LEU A 370 -9.81 -3.39 15.04
N ALA A 371 -10.64 -2.47 15.54
CA ALA A 371 -10.86 -2.26 16.96
C ALA A 371 -11.38 -3.53 17.65
N GLY A 372 -12.34 -4.22 17.02
CA GLY A 372 -12.84 -5.50 17.51
C GLY A 372 -11.76 -6.58 17.61
N ALA A 373 -10.79 -6.61 16.69
CA ALA A 373 -9.66 -7.53 16.74
C ALA A 373 -8.68 -7.23 17.89
N LEU A 374 -8.62 -5.97 18.36
CA LEU A 374 -7.70 -5.51 19.41
C LEU A 374 -8.33 -5.46 20.81
N LEU A 375 -9.66 -5.51 20.89
CA LEU A 375 -10.43 -5.35 22.12
C LEU A 375 -10.09 -6.42 23.16
N ASP A 376 -9.87 -5.97 24.40
CA ASP A 376 -9.60 -6.78 25.60
C ASP A 376 -8.38 -7.73 25.48
N THR A 377 -7.58 -7.56 24.43
CA THR A 377 -6.35 -8.31 24.17
C THR A 377 -5.13 -7.39 24.12
N VAL A 378 -5.24 -6.30 23.38
CA VAL A 378 -4.17 -5.31 23.17
C VAL A 378 -4.54 -3.96 23.76
N LEU A 379 -5.83 -3.60 23.65
CA LEU A 379 -6.39 -2.33 24.07
C LEU A 379 -7.72 -2.53 24.78
N ASP A 380 -8.02 -1.65 25.73
CA ASP A 380 -9.34 -1.59 26.36
C ASP A 380 -10.37 -0.89 25.47
N ARG A 381 -11.64 -0.99 25.88
CA ARG A 381 -12.77 -0.37 25.18
C ARG A 381 -12.65 1.15 25.09
N GLU A 382 -12.14 1.82 26.12
CA GLU A 382 -12.08 3.28 26.20
C GLU A 382 -11.09 3.84 25.18
N ALA A 383 -9.88 3.26 25.11
CA ALA A 383 -8.86 3.61 24.12
C ALA A 383 -9.34 3.40 22.68
N LEU A 384 -10.06 2.30 22.43
CA LEU A 384 -10.63 2.02 21.10
C LEU A 384 -11.74 3.02 20.73
N GLN A 385 -12.63 3.35 21.65
CA GLN A 385 -13.66 4.37 21.42
C GLN A 385 -13.04 5.76 21.17
N ALA A 386 -12.00 6.11 21.93
CA ALA A 386 -11.26 7.36 21.72
C ALA A 386 -10.60 7.40 20.33
N GLY A 387 -9.97 6.32 19.88
CA GLY A 387 -9.39 6.24 18.54
C GLY A 387 -10.45 6.39 17.43
N LEU A 388 -11.60 5.71 17.54
CA LEU A 388 -12.69 5.84 16.57
C LEU A 388 -13.30 7.26 16.55
N ALA A 389 -13.37 7.94 17.70
CA ALA A 389 -13.79 9.33 17.77
C ALA A 389 -12.79 10.28 17.06
N ARG A 390 -11.48 9.99 17.14
CA ARG A 390 -10.43 10.72 16.40
C ARG A 390 -10.59 10.59 14.88
N TYR A 391 -10.98 9.42 14.37
CA TYR A 391 -11.31 9.27 12.95
C TYR A 391 -12.40 10.26 12.52
N GLN A 392 -13.51 10.33 13.27
CA GLN A 392 -14.65 11.18 12.91
C GLN A 392 -14.27 12.67 12.89
N SER A 393 -13.56 13.14 13.92
CA SER A 393 -13.14 14.53 14.02
C SER A 393 -12.08 14.90 12.98
N CYS A 394 -11.08 14.04 12.77
CA CYS A 394 -10.03 14.23 11.77
C CYS A 394 -10.62 14.23 10.35
N PHE A 395 -11.52 13.30 10.02
CA PHE A 395 -12.15 13.24 8.70
C PHE A 395 -12.94 14.51 8.40
N ALA A 396 -13.76 14.99 9.35
CA ALA A 396 -14.52 16.23 9.17
C ALA A 396 -13.61 17.43 8.92
N GLN A 397 -12.52 17.56 9.69
CA GLN A 397 -11.53 18.64 9.53
C GLN A 397 -10.80 18.56 8.19
N ALA A 398 -10.33 17.36 7.80
CA ALA A 398 -9.63 17.13 6.55
C ALA A 398 -10.53 17.42 5.34
N GLN A 399 -11.78 16.95 5.37
CA GLN A 399 -12.76 17.19 4.32
C GLN A 399 -13.08 18.68 4.18
N GLN A 400 -13.32 19.38 5.29
CA GLN A 400 -13.53 20.83 5.27
C GLN A 400 -12.33 21.56 4.68
N ARG A 401 -11.11 21.26 5.15
CA ARG A 401 -9.87 21.86 4.64
C ARG A 401 -9.70 21.63 3.14
N HIS A 402 -9.97 20.43 2.65
CA HIS A 402 -9.87 20.11 1.22
C HIS A 402 -10.93 20.82 0.38
N ASN A 403 -12.18 20.86 0.83
CA ASN A 403 -13.27 21.55 0.14
C ASN A 403 -12.98 23.05 0.01
N LEU A 404 -12.50 23.68 1.09
CA LEU A 404 -12.12 25.09 1.09
C LEU A 404 -10.93 25.35 0.16
N ALA A 405 -9.89 24.53 0.24
CA ALA A 405 -8.70 24.67 -0.60
C ALA A 405 -9.04 24.55 -2.10
N LYS A 406 -9.94 23.63 -2.48
CA LYS A 406 -10.40 23.47 -3.87
C LYS A 406 -11.17 24.69 -4.40
N LEU A 407 -11.74 25.49 -3.51
CA LEU A 407 -12.44 26.74 -3.83
C LEU A 407 -11.56 27.99 -3.63
N GLY A 408 -10.31 27.84 -3.21
CA GLY A 408 -9.43 28.97 -2.89
C GLY A 408 -9.86 29.77 -1.65
N LEU A 409 -10.66 29.18 -0.76
CA LEU A 409 -11.23 29.83 0.41
C LEU A 409 -10.42 29.56 1.69
N ARG A 410 -10.49 30.50 2.64
CA ARG A 410 -9.92 30.35 4.00
C ARG A 410 -10.96 29.94 5.05
N SER A 411 -12.22 30.34 4.87
CA SER A 411 -13.37 30.00 5.73
C SER A 411 -14.62 29.79 4.88
N ASP A 412 -15.63 29.08 5.41
CA ASP A 412 -16.91 28.81 4.72
C ASP A 412 -18.10 29.51 5.39
N GLU A 413 -17.98 30.80 5.67
CA GLU A 413 -18.98 31.55 6.45
C GLU A 413 -20.38 31.55 5.82
N THR A 414 -20.45 31.43 4.49
CA THR A 414 -21.73 31.40 3.77
C THR A 414 -22.23 30.00 3.47
N GLY A 415 -21.46 28.93 3.73
CA GLY A 415 -21.80 27.57 3.30
C GLY A 415 -21.69 27.36 1.78
N LEU A 416 -20.76 28.07 1.12
CA LEU A 416 -20.50 27.99 -0.31
C LEU A 416 -20.02 26.60 -0.72
N SER A 417 -19.19 25.94 0.10
CA SER A 417 -18.67 24.61 -0.24
C SER A 417 -19.78 23.58 -0.47
N ARG A 418 -20.77 23.59 0.42
CA ARG A 418 -21.95 22.72 0.34
C ARG A 418 -22.84 23.08 -0.85
N ARG A 419 -23.07 24.38 -1.12
CA ARG A 419 -23.84 24.81 -2.30
C ARG A 419 -23.16 24.43 -3.60
N TRP A 420 -21.84 24.61 -3.68
CA TRP A 420 -21.05 24.21 -4.83
C TRP A 420 -21.16 22.72 -5.10
N TRP A 421 -20.98 21.89 -4.06
CA TRP A 421 -21.18 20.44 -4.19
C TRP A 421 -22.60 20.08 -4.68
N ALA A 422 -23.63 20.72 -4.12
CA ALA A 422 -25.01 20.50 -4.55
C ALA A 422 -25.23 20.89 -6.03
N LEU A 423 -24.60 21.97 -6.50
CA LEU A 423 -24.66 22.40 -7.90
C LEU A 423 -23.94 21.43 -8.84
N LEU A 424 -22.75 20.96 -8.47
CA LEU A 424 -22.01 19.95 -9.25
C LEU A 424 -22.88 18.72 -9.50
N GLN A 425 -23.55 18.23 -8.45
CA GLN A 425 -24.44 17.09 -8.55
C GLN A 425 -25.69 17.42 -9.37
N ALA A 426 -26.38 18.52 -9.05
CA ALA A 426 -27.65 18.87 -9.67
C ALA A 426 -27.52 19.22 -11.17
N ALA A 427 -26.37 19.72 -11.62
CA ALA A 427 -26.07 20.00 -13.02
C ALA A 427 -25.26 18.89 -13.71
N ALA A 428 -25.06 17.75 -13.04
CA ALA A 428 -24.28 16.60 -13.53
C ALA A 428 -22.91 17.03 -14.12
N LEU A 429 -22.20 17.91 -13.42
CA LEU A 429 -20.93 18.44 -13.88
C LEU A 429 -19.80 17.46 -13.64
N ASP A 430 -18.80 17.49 -14.53
CA ASP A 430 -17.54 16.79 -14.35
C ASP A 430 -16.82 17.28 -13.09
N TYR A 431 -16.51 16.37 -12.17
CA TYR A 431 -15.94 16.69 -10.87
C TYR A 431 -14.58 17.38 -11.00
N THR A 432 -13.73 16.92 -11.91
CA THR A 432 -12.37 17.46 -12.07
C THR A 432 -12.42 18.77 -12.84
N LEU A 433 -13.11 18.79 -13.98
CA LEU A 433 -13.11 19.94 -14.86
C LEU A 433 -13.87 21.13 -14.26
N ALA A 434 -14.92 20.91 -13.46
CA ALA A 434 -15.63 22.01 -12.81
C ALA A 434 -14.75 22.74 -11.78
N HIS A 435 -13.95 22.02 -11.00
CA HIS A 435 -12.98 22.66 -10.10
C HIS A 435 -11.83 23.32 -10.87
N ARG A 436 -11.41 22.74 -12.01
CA ARG A 436 -10.38 23.35 -12.85
C ARG A 436 -10.89 24.64 -13.52
N TRP A 437 -12.15 24.67 -13.93
CA TRP A 437 -12.82 25.85 -14.49
C TRP A 437 -12.85 27.01 -13.48
N LEU A 438 -13.09 26.72 -12.20
CA LEU A 438 -13.02 27.72 -11.12
C LEU A 438 -11.63 28.34 -10.89
N MET A 439 -10.56 27.75 -11.44
CA MET A 439 -9.21 28.30 -11.28
C MET A 439 -8.92 29.47 -12.23
N ALA A 440 -9.81 29.78 -13.18
CA ALA A 440 -9.67 30.93 -14.07
C ALA A 440 -9.88 32.26 -13.30
N PRO A 441 -9.25 33.37 -13.73
CA PRO A 441 -9.58 34.70 -13.25
C PRO A 441 -11.07 35.00 -13.42
N VAL A 442 -11.69 35.67 -12.44
CA VAL A 442 -13.15 35.89 -12.41
C VAL A 442 -13.66 36.58 -13.68
N GLU A 443 -12.88 37.50 -14.25
CA GLU A 443 -13.20 38.23 -15.47
C GLU A 443 -13.19 37.34 -16.73
N GLN A 444 -12.61 36.14 -16.63
CA GLN A 444 -12.51 35.15 -17.70
C GLN A 444 -13.46 33.96 -17.48
N ILE A 445 -14.23 33.96 -16.38
CA ILE A 445 -15.18 32.91 -16.11
C ILE A 445 -16.40 33.10 -17.03
N ASP A 446 -16.51 32.22 -18.02
CA ASP A 446 -17.69 32.06 -18.84
C ASP A 446 -18.56 30.90 -18.30
N ILE A 447 -19.77 31.23 -17.85
CA ILE A 447 -20.76 30.26 -17.36
C ILE A 447 -21.25 29.38 -18.52
N ASP A 448 -21.24 29.89 -19.76
CA ASP A 448 -21.65 29.11 -20.92
C ASP A 448 -20.72 27.93 -21.19
N ALA A 449 -19.44 28.06 -20.84
CA ALA A 449 -18.45 26.99 -20.94
C ALA A 449 -18.76 25.76 -20.06
N LEU A 450 -19.60 25.87 -19.02
CA LEU A 450 -20.04 24.72 -18.22
C LEU A 450 -20.80 23.68 -19.03
N ALA A 451 -21.41 24.06 -20.16
CA ALA A 451 -22.09 23.12 -21.05
C ALA A 451 -21.14 22.06 -21.63
N ALA A 452 -19.85 22.37 -21.79
CA ALA A 452 -18.85 21.43 -22.31
C ALA A 452 -18.45 20.34 -21.30
N ILE A 453 -18.77 20.53 -20.02
CA ILE A 453 -18.39 19.63 -18.93
C ILE A 453 -19.59 19.11 -18.13
N SER A 454 -20.80 19.29 -18.67
CA SER A 454 -22.02 18.72 -18.11
C SER A 454 -22.38 17.44 -18.85
N TYR A 455 -22.71 16.40 -18.08
CA TYR A 455 -23.24 15.14 -18.60
C TYR A 455 -24.76 15.17 -18.79
N ASP A 456 -25.45 16.22 -18.32
CA ASP A 456 -26.88 16.46 -18.51
C ASP A 456 -27.16 17.94 -18.81
N PRO A 457 -27.14 18.35 -20.10
CA PRO A 457 -27.40 19.73 -20.50
C PRO A 457 -28.77 20.27 -20.04
N ALA A 458 -29.78 19.40 -19.94
CA ALA A 458 -31.10 19.81 -19.47
C ALA A 458 -31.08 20.10 -17.96
N ALA A 459 -30.33 19.33 -17.17
CA ALA A 459 -30.11 19.61 -15.76
C ALA A 459 -29.31 20.90 -15.54
N LEU A 460 -28.25 21.12 -16.31
CA LEU A 460 -27.51 22.38 -16.28
C LEU A 460 -28.43 23.58 -16.57
N GLN A 461 -29.27 23.49 -17.61
CA GLN A 461 -30.19 24.58 -17.97
C GLN A 461 -31.24 24.87 -16.89
N ARG A 462 -31.59 23.90 -16.03
CA ARG A 462 -32.47 24.14 -14.87
C ARG A 462 -31.77 24.85 -13.72
N GLN A 463 -30.44 24.72 -13.61
CA GLN A 463 -29.65 25.36 -12.56
C GLN A 463 -29.18 26.78 -12.94
N ARG A 464 -29.11 27.09 -14.24
CA ARG A 464 -28.92 28.45 -14.77
C ARG A 464 -30.12 29.33 -14.48
#